data_AF-A0A6G0WD00-F1
#
_entry.id   AF-A0A6G0WD00-F1
#
_cell.length_a   1.000
_cell.length_b   1.000
_cell.length_c   1.000
_cell.angle_alpha   90.00
_cell.angle_beta   90.00
_cell.angle_gamma   90.00
#
_symmetry.space_group_name_H-M   'P 1'
#
loop_
_entity.id
_entity.type
_entity.pdbx_description
1 polymer ?
#
loop_
_entity_poly.entity_id
_entity_poly.type
_entity_poly.pdbx_seq_one_letter_code
_entity_poly.pdbx_strand_id
1 'polypeptide(L)'
;MVAYINVFCALPPGFDALPTVFAILNGLFDQLFNISDDMATLLTLPSIWAGIPGLVLCSSNIIASMSESKLLGIDLHERHATFETPARALVFTCSFMLVLCFIMLYSPTGSAVLLAISSLLTYLVYISQGVGYIFLKRRAVFSALVFSFCAISSVAVKDTDVECLVLASCLVLLLSLYYQCYAKSRQTISEDERKLLFFVHIANKNNARRRHTLHSLLKRWLKYVPTTVSYKSPSKARPTSAKVYIANSKKSIAKAAKDAKHNVDRRIDSLSKIQ
;
A
#
# COMPACT_ATOMS: atom_id res chain seq x y z
N MET A 1 1.50 3.35 8.26
CA MET A 1 1.60 4.77 8.64
C MET A 1 0.30 5.35 9.20
N VAL A 2 -0.91 5.13 8.64
CA VAL A 2 -2.14 5.69 9.26
C VAL A 2 -2.57 5.00 10.56
N ALA A 3 -2.44 3.67 10.65
CA ALA A 3 -2.61 2.97 11.94
C ALA A 3 -1.54 3.40 12.97
N TYR A 4 -0.42 3.93 12.50
CA TYR A 4 0.61 4.53 13.34
C TYR A 4 0.05 5.83 13.89
N ILE A 5 -0.25 6.83 13.05
CA ILE A 5 -0.76 8.16 13.44
C ILE A 5 -1.97 8.10 14.38
N ASN A 6 -2.98 7.27 14.09
CA ASN A 6 -4.17 7.14 14.94
C ASN A 6 -3.87 6.48 16.30
N VAL A 7 -2.88 5.59 16.38
CA VAL A 7 -2.43 5.03 17.65
C VAL A 7 -1.66 6.08 18.45
N PHE A 8 -0.80 6.91 17.84
CA PHE A 8 -0.14 8.02 18.56
C PHE A 8 -1.11 9.09 19.04
N CYS A 9 -2.22 9.33 18.32
CA CYS A 9 -3.26 10.24 18.78
C CYS A 9 -4.01 9.73 20.03
N ALA A 10 -4.00 8.42 20.28
CA ALA A 10 -4.60 7.80 21.45
C ALA A 10 -3.64 7.73 22.65
N LEU A 11 -2.36 8.11 22.46
CA LEU A 11 -1.34 8.16 23.50
C LEU A 11 -1.04 9.63 23.87
N PRO A 12 -0.71 9.94 25.14
CA PRO A 12 -0.11 11.21 25.53
C PRO A 12 1.18 11.43 24.71
N PRO A 13 1.46 12.66 24.21
CA PRO A 13 0.93 13.96 24.62
C PRO A 13 -0.32 14.43 23.84
N GLY A 14 -1.03 13.52 23.15
CA GLY A 14 -2.25 13.85 22.42
C GLY A 14 -2.01 14.64 21.13
N PHE A 15 -3.04 14.74 20.30
CA PHE A 15 -2.96 15.29 18.94
C PHE A 15 -2.48 16.76 18.86
N ASP A 16 -2.68 17.53 19.92
CA ASP A 16 -2.39 18.97 19.98
C ASP A 16 -0.91 19.27 20.26
N ALA A 17 -0.20 18.36 20.93
CA ALA A 17 1.23 18.49 21.21
C ALA A 17 2.11 17.76 20.18
N LEU A 18 1.53 17.02 19.24
CA LEU A 18 2.28 16.36 18.15
C LEU A 18 3.18 17.31 17.32
N PRO A 19 2.78 18.54 16.96
CA PRO A 19 3.61 19.41 16.13
C PRO A 19 4.76 20.08 16.88
N THR A 20 4.79 20.02 18.22
CA THR A 20 5.84 20.62 19.05
C THR A 20 6.90 19.61 19.50
N VAL A 21 6.64 18.31 19.37
CA VAL A 21 7.57 17.25 19.77
C VAL A 21 8.47 16.84 18.60
N PHE A 22 9.78 16.91 18.81
CA PHE A 22 10.81 16.57 17.81
C PHE A 22 10.78 15.09 17.38
N ALA A 23 10.36 14.20 18.27
CA ALA A 23 10.30 12.77 18.05
C ALA A 23 8.91 12.23 18.43
N ILE A 24 8.04 12.08 17.42
CA ILE A 24 6.65 11.57 17.55
C ILE A 24 6.61 10.20 18.25
N LEU A 25 7.72 9.45 18.20
CA LEU A 25 7.92 8.14 18.83
C LEU A 25 8.22 8.18 20.34
N ASN A 26 8.61 9.32 20.90
CA ASN A 26 9.03 9.38 22.30
C ASN A 26 7.91 8.98 23.25
N GLY A 27 6.69 9.48 23.04
CA GLY A 27 5.52 9.10 23.84
C GLY A 27 5.15 7.61 23.74
N LEU A 28 5.53 6.94 22.65
CA LEU A 28 5.39 5.49 22.53
C LEU A 28 6.45 4.75 23.35
N PHE A 29 7.71 5.19 23.30
CA PHE A 29 8.79 4.55 24.04
C PHE A 29 8.67 4.76 25.55
N ASP A 30 8.18 5.92 25.98
CA ASP A 30 7.84 6.19 27.37
C ASP A 30 6.78 5.19 27.86
N GLN A 31 5.70 4.97 27.11
CA GLN A 31 4.67 4.01 27.53
C GLN A 31 5.05 2.52 27.40
N LEU A 32 5.85 2.14 26.39
CA LEU A 32 6.23 0.74 26.17
C LEU A 32 7.38 0.27 27.06
N PHE A 33 8.31 1.16 27.40
CA PHE A 33 9.52 0.79 28.13
C PHE A 33 9.68 1.55 29.45
N ASN A 34 8.83 2.52 29.76
CA ASN A 34 8.90 3.37 30.96
C ASN A 34 10.28 4.04 31.09
N ILE A 35 10.76 4.59 29.97
CA ILE A 35 12.09 5.16 29.79
C ILE A 35 11.97 6.69 29.69
N SER A 36 12.89 7.41 30.34
CA SER A 36 12.99 8.88 30.28
C SER A 36 13.07 9.43 28.84
N ASP A 37 12.48 10.61 28.60
CA ASP A 37 12.40 11.28 27.29
C ASP A 37 13.76 11.40 26.57
N ASP A 38 14.83 11.68 27.32
CA ASP A 38 16.18 11.79 26.75
C ASP A 38 16.64 10.48 26.11
N MET A 39 16.35 9.35 26.73
CA MET A 39 16.71 8.03 26.20
C MET A 39 15.77 7.59 25.09
N ALA A 40 14.50 8.03 25.13
CA ALA A 40 13.55 7.82 24.05
C ALA A 40 13.94 8.56 22.76
N THR A 41 14.50 9.78 22.85
CA THR A 41 15.02 10.49 21.68
C THR A 41 16.19 9.75 21.02
N LEU A 42 17.10 9.17 21.82
CA LEU A 42 18.24 8.40 21.32
C LEU A 42 17.82 7.15 20.53
N LEU A 43 16.69 6.54 20.89
CA LEU A 43 16.11 5.41 20.14
C LEU A 43 15.35 5.86 18.88
N THR A 44 14.75 7.04 18.92
CA THR A 44 13.98 7.57 17.77
C THR A 44 14.89 8.06 16.64
N LEU A 45 16.03 8.68 16.96
CA LEU A 45 16.99 9.20 15.97
C LEU A 45 17.42 8.18 14.90
N PRO A 46 17.90 6.96 15.24
CA PRO A 46 18.28 5.97 14.24
C PRO A 46 17.07 5.46 13.44
N SER A 47 15.87 5.44 14.05
CA SER A 47 14.64 5.06 13.37
C SER A 47 14.27 6.05 12.26
N ILE A 48 14.35 7.36 12.55
CA ILE A 48 14.11 8.42 11.57
C ILE A 48 15.18 8.35 10.47
N TRP A 49 16.45 8.23 10.85
CA TRP A 49 17.56 8.18 9.88
C TRP A 49 17.44 7.00 8.91
N ALA A 50 17.00 5.84 9.40
CA ALA A 50 16.75 4.67 8.57
C ALA A 50 15.53 4.84 7.63
N GLY A 51 14.53 5.63 8.03
CA GLY A 51 13.30 5.83 7.26
C GLY A 51 13.45 6.77 6.05
N ILE A 52 14.30 7.79 6.16
CA ILE A 52 14.52 8.82 5.12
C ILE A 52 14.85 8.21 3.73
N PRO A 53 15.88 7.36 3.57
CA PRO A 53 16.24 6.85 2.25
C PRO A 53 15.13 6.01 1.61
N GLY A 54 14.38 5.24 2.42
CA GLY A 54 13.25 4.45 1.93
C GLY A 54 12.10 5.33 1.42
N LEU A 55 11.80 6.42 2.13
CA LEU A 55 10.77 7.37 1.72
C LEU A 55 11.18 8.12 0.44
N VAL A 56 12.41 8.63 0.38
CA VAL A 56 12.93 9.36 -0.79
C VAL A 56 12.90 8.48 -2.05
N LEU A 57 13.37 7.24 -1.95
CA LEU A 57 13.37 6.29 -3.08
C LEU A 57 11.95 5.92 -3.52
N CYS A 58 11.05 5.66 -2.57
CA CYS A 58 9.66 5.33 -2.87
C CYS A 58 8.95 6.48 -3.59
N SER A 59 9.05 7.70 -3.05
CA SER A 59 8.47 8.91 -3.64
C SER A 59 9.01 9.19 -5.05
N SER A 60 10.33 9.04 -5.24
CA SER A 60 10.97 9.24 -6.55
C SER A 60 10.46 8.25 -7.58
N ASN A 61 10.26 6.98 -7.20
CA ASN A 61 9.71 5.96 -8.09
C ASN A 61 8.25 6.23 -8.47
N ILE A 62 7.44 6.76 -7.54
CA ILE A 62 6.06 7.17 -7.82
C ILE A 62 6.05 8.35 -8.80
N ILE A 63 6.90 9.36 -8.60
CA ILE A 63 6.98 10.51 -9.51
C ILE A 63 7.49 10.09 -10.89
N ALA A 64 8.46 9.18 -10.95
CA ALA A 64 8.95 8.61 -12.19
C ALA A 64 7.85 7.86 -12.95
N SER A 65 7.03 7.05 -12.27
CA SER A 65 5.91 6.35 -12.92
C SER A 65 4.79 7.32 -13.36
N MET A 66 4.55 8.39 -12.60
CA MET A 66 3.62 9.46 -13.01
C MET A 66 4.11 10.21 -14.26
N SER A 67 5.42 10.44 -14.39
CA SER A 67 6.02 11.04 -15.59
C SER A 67 5.93 10.11 -16.81
N GLU A 68 6.04 8.79 -16.61
CA GLU A 68 5.89 7.77 -17.66
C GLU A 68 4.47 7.72 -18.22
N SER A 69 3.47 7.93 -17.37
CA SER A 69 2.06 8.10 -17.79
C SER A 69 1.77 9.45 -18.47
N LYS A 70 2.80 10.29 -18.71
CA LYS A 70 2.71 11.67 -19.22
C LYS A 70 1.80 12.58 -18.37
N LEU A 71 1.63 12.23 -17.10
CA LEU A 71 0.86 13.01 -16.14
C LEU A 71 1.67 14.20 -15.62
N LEU A 72 3.00 14.06 -15.60
CA LEU A 72 3.98 15.10 -15.30
C LEU A 72 4.85 15.37 -16.54
N GLY A 73 5.55 16.52 -16.54
CA GLY A 73 6.41 16.94 -17.66
C GLY A 73 7.39 15.83 -18.09
N ILE A 74 7.59 15.70 -19.41
CA ILE A 74 8.31 14.59 -20.06
C ILE A 74 9.78 14.54 -19.59
N ASP A 75 10.35 15.67 -19.20
CA ASP A 75 11.76 15.78 -18.83
C ASP A 75 12.12 15.04 -17.54
N LEU A 76 11.13 14.69 -16.69
CA LEU A 76 11.36 13.97 -15.44
C LEU A 76 11.51 12.45 -15.60
N HIS A 77 11.20 11.91 -16.79
CA HIS A 77 11.14 10.46 -17.02
C HIS A 77 12.51 9.82 -17.28
N GLU A 78 13.53 10.60 -17.65
CA GLU A 78 14.81 10.07 -18.10
C GLU A 78 15.51 9.26 -16.98
N ARG A 79 15.47 7.93 -17.10
CA ARG A 79 16.15 7.01 -16.19
C ARG A 79 17.61 6.86 -16.61
N HIS A 80 18.51 6.82 -15.62
CA HIS A 80 19.93 6.70 -15.88
C HIS A 80 20.25 5.32 -16.52
N ALA A 81 20.92 5.31 -17.68
CA ALA A 81 21.14 4.11 -18.50
C ALA A 81 21.87 2.96 -17.77
N THR A 82 22.70 3.27 -16.77
CA THR A 82 23.54 2.27 -16.07
C THR A 82 22.94 1.73 -14.77
N PHE A 83 22.08 2.52 -14.10
CA PHE A 83 21.57 2.19 -12.76
C PHE A 83 20.04 2.09 -12.71
N GLU A 84 19.36 2.40 -13.83
CA GLU A 84 17.90 2.51 -13.96
C GLU A 84 17.22 3.40 -12.91
N THR A 85 17.99 4.19 -12.15
CA THR A 85 17.49 5.07 -11.12
C THR A 85 16.94 6.36 -11.73
N PRO A 86 15.76 6.82 -11.28
CA PRO A 86 15.16 8.06 -11.77
C PRO A 86 15.82 9.27 -11.09
N ALA A 87 17.02 9.63 -11.53
CA ALA A 87 17.84 10.68 -10.91
C ALA A 87 17.14 12.05 -10.87
N ARG A 88 16.44 12.44 -11.94
CA ARG A 88 15.69 13.72 -11.99
C ARG A 88 14.51 13.75 -11.02
N ALA A 89 13.74 12.66 -10.94
CA ALA A 89 12.66 12.54 -9.96
C ALA A 89 13.17 12.56 -8.51
N LEU A 90 14.37 12.02 -8.28
CA LEU A 90 15.03 12.03 -6.98
C LEU A 90 15.46 13.44 -6.59
N VAL A 91 16.13 14.18 -7.48
CA VAL A 91 16.48 15.59 -7.23
C VAL A 91 15.23 16.42 -6.97
N PHE A 92 14.15 16.20 -7.74
CA PHE A 92 12.88 16.88 -7.53
C PHE A 92 12.28 16.57 -6.15
N THR A 93 12.24 15.30 -5.75
CA THR A 93 11.73 14.87 -4.44
C THR A 93 12.54 15.50 -3.30
N CYS A 94 13.87 15.47 -3.39
CA CYS A 94 14.75 16.08 -2.38
C CYS A 94 14.57 17.60 -2.31
N SER A 95 14.48 18.28 -3.46
CA SER A 95 14.24 19.72 -3.52
C SER A 95 12.90 20.08 -2.90
N PHE A 96 11.86 19.30 -3.19
CA PHE A 96 10.53 19.49 -2.60
C PHE A 96 10.52 19.31 -1.08
N MET A 97 11.17 18.26 -0.57
CA MET A 97 11.32 18.03 0.87
C MET A 97 12.11 19.16 1.56
N LEU A 98 13.16 19.69 0.92
CA LEU A 98 13.92 20.83 1.43
C LEU A 98 13.08 22.11 1.47
N VAL A 99 12.31 22.41 0.42
CA VAL A 99 11.40 23.56 0.39
C VAL A 99 10.37 23.48 1.52
N LEU A 100 9.78 22.31 1.76
CA LEU A 100 8.88 22.10 2.89
C LEU A 100 9.57 22.34 4.23
N CYS A 101 10.83 21.92 4.38
CA CYS A 101 11.63 22.19 5.58
C CYS A 101 11.86 23.70 5.79
N PHE A 102 12.16 24.45 4.73
CA PHE A 102 12.28 25.91 4.80
C PHE A 102 10.95 26.60 5.19
N ILE A 103 9.82 26.11 4.67
CA ILE A 103 8.49 26.62 5.04
C ILE A 103 8.22 26.41 6.54
N MET A 104 8.62 25.26 7.10
CA MET A 104 8.53 24.99 8.53
C MET A 104 9.43 25.91 9.36
N LEU A 105 10.64 26.22 8.86
CA LEU A 105 11.58 27.08 9.59
C LEU A 105 11.12 28.54 9.63
N TYR A 106 10.48 29.02 8.57
CA TYR A 106 10.08 30.44 8.45
C TYR A 106 8.73 30.75 9.11
N SER A 107 7.83 29.76 9.23
CA SER A 107 6.50 29.96 9.81
C SER A 107 6.38 29.32 11.21
N PRO A 108 6.10 30.08 12.27
CA PRO A 108 5.96 29.55 13.63
C PRO A 108 4.78 28.58 13.79
N THR A 109 3.74 28.70 12.95
CA THR A 109 2.59 27.79 12.89
C THR A 109 2.74 26.71 11.82
N GLY A 110 3.83 26.74 11.04
CA GLY A 110 4.02 25.90 9.85
C GLY A 110 4.00 24.40 10.16
N SER A 111 4.47 24.00 11.35
CA SER A 111 4.52 22.58 11.72
C SER A 111 3.14 21.96 11.94
N ALA A 112 2.25 22.65 12.64
CA ALA A 112 0.88 22.21 12.88
C ALA A 112 0.07 22.13 11.58
N VAL A 113 0.22 23.15 10.72
CA VAL A 113 -0.48 23.24 9.42
C VAL A 113 -0.03 22.13 8.48
N LEU A 114 1.28 21.92 8.33
CA LEU A 114 1.82 20.88 7.45
C LEU A 114 1.50 19.47 7.95
N LEU A 115 1.49 19.25 9.27
CA LEU A 115 1.06 17.99 9.86
C LEU A 115 -0.44 17.72 9.60
N ALA A 116 -1.29 18.74 9.70
CA ALA A 116 -2.72 18.62 9.41
C ALA A 116 -2.97 18.30 7.93
N ILE A 117 -2.34 19.05 7.02
CA ILE A 117 -2.49 18.86 5.56
C ILE A 117 -1.95 17.50 5.13
N SER A 118 -0.74 17.12 5.58
CA SER A 118 -0.13 15.83 5.24
C SER A 118 -0.96 14.65 5.74
N SER A 119 -1.56 14.75 6.93
CA SER A 119 -2.46 13.73 7.45
C SER A 119 -3.72 13.58 6.58
N LEU A 120 -4.35 14.70 6.19
CA LEU A 120 -5.50 14.71 5.27
C LEU A 120 -5.18 14.08 3.92
N LEU A 121 -4.06 14.47 3.30
CA LEU A 121 -3.59 13.89 2.03
C LEU A 121 -3.32 12.39 2.17
N THR A 122 -2.77 11.95 3.30
CA THR A 122 -2.51 10.54 3.58
C THR A 122 -3.81 9.74 3.62
N TYR A 123 -4.85 10.22 4.29
CA TYR A 123 -6.16 9.55 4.28
C TYR A 123 -6.76 9.48 2.87
N LEU A 124 -6.64 10.54 2.06
CA LEU A 124 -7.08 10.54 0.66
C LEU A 124 -6.33 9.49 -0.18
N VAL A 125 -5.03 9.31 0.03
CA VAL A 125 -4.24 8.25 -0.62
C VAL A 125 -4.73 6.85 -0.20
N TYR A 126 -5.07 6.64 1.07
CA TYR A 126 -5.61 5.34 1.49
C TYR A 126 -7.01 5.08 0.95
N ILE A 127 -7.86 6.11 0.84
CA ILE A 127 -9.16 6.00 0.17
C ILE A 127 -8.97 5.67 -1.31
N SER A 128 -8.03 6.33 -2.00
CA SER A 128 -7.76 6.08 -3.42
C SER A 128 -7.23 4.66 -3.66
N GLN A 129 -6.35 4.16 -2.80
CA GLN A 129 -5.88 2.76 -2.83
C GLN A 129 -7.03 1.77 -2.56
N GLY A 130 -7.90 2.09 -1.61
CA GLY A 130 -9.09 1.30 -1.31
C GLY A 130 -10.04 1.21 -2.51
N VAL A 131 -10.33 2.34 -3.15
CA VAL A 131 -11.16 2.42 -4.37
C VAL A 131 -10.52 1.66 -5.52
N GLY A 132 -9.22 1.85 -5.77
CA GLY A 132 -8.48 1.11 -6.80
C GLY A 132 -8.58 -0.41 -6.59
N TYR A 133 -8.50 -0.87 -5.35
CA TYR A 133 -8.68 -2.29 -5.05
C TYR A 133 -10.14 -2.75 -5.21
N ILE A 134 -11.14 -1.92 -4.89
CA ILE A 134 -12.56 -2.22 -5.13
C ILE A 134 -12.81 -2.47 -6.63
N PHE A 135 -12.21 -1.67 -7.50
CA PHE A 135 -12.31 -1.84 -8.95
C PHE A 135 -11.76 -3.19 -9.45
N LEU A 136 -10.68 -3.71 -8.83
CA LEU A 136 -10.15 -5.04 -9.17
C LEU A 136 -10.87 -6.20 -8.45
N LYS A 137 -11.33 -5.99 -7.22
CA LYS A 137 -11.93 -7.03 -6.38
C LYS A 137 -12.86 -6.36 -5.36
N ARG A 138 -14.17 -6.65 -5.40
CA ARG A 138 -15.24 -6.10 -4.53
C ARG A 138 -15.08 -6.30 -2.99
N ARG A 139 -13.88 -6.55 -2.46
CA ARG A 139 -13.62 -6.90 -1.06
C ARG A 139 -12.90 -5.83 -0.24
N ALA A 140 -12.67 -4.62 -0.77
CA ALA A 140 -12.06 -3.52 0.00
C ALA A 140 -13.02 -2.38 0.39
N VAL A 141 -14.34 -2.60 0.25
CA VAL A 141 -15.37 -1.59 0.61
C VAL A 141 -15.25 -1.19 2.08
N PHE A 142 -15.03 -2.15 2.98
CA PHE A 142 -14.86 -1.89 4.41
C PHE A 142 -13.66 -0.97 4.69
N SER A 143 -12.51 -1.25 4.06
CA SER A 143 -11.31 -0.43 4.25
C SER A 143 -11.50 1.00 3.76
N ALA A 144 -12.11 1.18 2.59
CA ALA A 144 -12.39 2.51 2.04
C ALA A 144 -13.35 3.32 2.92
N LEU A 145 -14.39 2.68 3.47
CA LEU A 145 -15.33 3.32 4.40
C LEU A 145 -14.67 3.72 5.71
N VAL A 146 -13.86 2.86 6.31
CA VAL A 146 -13.13 3.16 7.56
C VAL A 146 -12.19 4.35 7.36
N PHE A 147 -11.41 4.38 6.29
CA PHE A 147 -10.53 5.52 6.03
C PHE A 147 -11.28 6.81 5.67
N SER A 148 -12.43 6.70 5.01
CA SER A 148 -13.31 7.85 4.76
C SER A 148 -13.87 8.43 6.07
N PHE A 149 -14.28 7.56 6.99
CA PHE A 149 -14.74 7.98 8.31
C PHE A 149 -13.61 8.63 9.13
N CYS A 150 -12.38 8.08 9.06
CA CYS A 150 -11.22 8.71 9.68
C CYS A 150 -10.92 10.10 9.08
N ALA A 151 -11.00 10.26 7.75
CA ALA A 151 -10.77 11.56 7.11
C ALA A 151 -11.79 12.61 7.57
N ILE A 152 -13.08 12.24 7.65
CA ILE A 152 -14.14 13.13 8.13
C ILE A 152 -13.93 13.47 9.61
N SER A 153 -13.58 12.49 10.43
CA SER A 153 -13.30 12.69 11.86
C SER A 153 -12.12 13.64 12.09
N SER A 154 -11.04 13.53 11.32
CA SER A 154 -9.90 14.44 11.41
C SER A 154 -10.24 15.89 11.08
N VAL A 155 -11.26 16.13 10.26
CA VAL A 155 -11.79 17.49 9.97
C VAL A 155 -12.75 17.95 11.05
N ALA A 156 -13.55 17.04 11.62
CA ALA A 156 -14.61 17.38 12.58
C ALA A 156 -14.12 17.56 14.04
N VAL A 157 -13.06 16.85 14.44
CA VAL A 157 -12.55 16.84 15.83
C VAL A 157 -11.53 17.95 16.08
N LYS A 158 -10.88 18.44 15.03
CA LYS A 158 -9.96 19.56 15.14
C LYS A 158 -10.80 20.83 15.12
N ASP A 159 -10.72 21.67 16.16
CA ASP A 159 -11.02 23.10 16.05
C ASP A 159 -10.01 23.68 15.07
N THR A 160 -10.26 23.40 13.79
CA THR A 160 -9.29 23.63 12.74
C THR A 160 -9.43 25.09 12.39
N ASP A 161 -8.35 25.85 12.52
CA ASP A 161 -8.26 27.15 11.88
C ASP A 161 -8.73 26.97 10.44
N VAL A 162 -9.81 27.66 10.09
CA VAL A 162 -10.48 27.60 8.77
C VAL A 162 -9.47 27.72 7.63
N GLU A 163 -8.38 28.43 7.86
CA GLU A 163 -7.23 28.57 6.98
C GLU A 163 -6.60 27.24 6.52
N CYS A 164 -6.44 26.25 7.42
CA CYS A 164 -5.89 24.94 7.09
C CYS A 164 -6.80 24.16 6.15
N LEU A 165 -8.11 24.20 6.42
CA LEU A 165 -9.12 23.54 5.59
C LEU A 165 -9.22 24.21 4.22
N VAL A 166 -9.20 25.54 4.17
CA VAL A 166 -9.21 26.33 2.94
C VAL A 166 -7.97 26.04 2.10
N LEU A 167 -6.78 25.97 2.70
CA LEU A 167 -5.55 25.70 1.96
C LEU A 167 -5.49 24.26 1.44
N ALA A 168 -5.91 23.28 2.25
CA ALA A 168 -5.99 21.88 1.82
C ALA A 168 -7.02 21.69 0.69
N SER A 169 -8.21 22.28 0.83
CA SER A 169 -9.26 22.20 -0.19
C SER A 169 -8.86 22.93 -1.48
N CYS A 170 -8.23 24.10 -1.37
CA CYS A 170 -7.67 24.84 -2.51
C CYS A 170 -6.63 23.99 -3.25
N LEU A 171 -5.71 23.34 -2.53
CA LEU A 171 -4.71 22.45 -3.12
C LEU A 171 -5.37 21.26 -3.85
N VAL A 172 -6.35 20.60 -3.22
CA VAL A 172 -7.09 19.49 -3.86
C VAL A 172 -7.87 19.97 -5.08
N LEU A 173 -8.49 21.14 -5.03
CA LEU A 173 -9.21 21.74 -6.16
C LEU A 173 -8.27 22.09 -7.30
N LEU A 174 -7.12 22.71 -7.02
CA LEU A 174 -6.10 23.02 -8.01
C LEU A 174 -5.57 21.76 -8.69
N LEU A 175 -5.26 20.71 -7.91
CA LEU A 175 -4.84 19.42 -8.45
C LEU A 175 -5.95 18.77 -9.28
N SER A 176 -7.21 18.87 -8.84
CA SER A 176 -8.36 18.33 -9.56
C SER A 176 -8.62 19.06 -10.88
N LEU A 177 -8.47 20.40 -10.89
CA LEU A 177 -8.56 21.23 -12.09
C LEU A 177 -7.42 20.92 -13.06
N TYR A 178 -6.18 20.85 -12.56
CA TYR A 178 -5.03 20.39 -13.35
C TYR A 178 -5.31 19.03 -13.99
N TYR A 179 -5.87 18.09 -13.21
CA TYR A 179 -6.21 16.77 -13.72
C TYR A 179 -7.28 16.83 -14.82
N GLN A 180 -8.38 17.54 -14.62
CA GLN A 180 -9.48 17.59 -15.58
C GLN A 180 -9.12 18.38 -16.85
N CYS A 181 -8.42 19.51 -16.71
CA CYS A 181 -8.09 20.39 -17.83
C CYS A 181 -6.89 19.90 -18.65
N TYR A 182 -5.84 19.41 -17.99
CA TYR A 182 -4.58 19.08 -18.64
C TYR A 182 -4.34 17.57 -18.70
N ALA A 183 -4.33 16.90 -17.53
CA ALA A 183 -3.83 15.54 -17.44
C ALA A 183 -4.73 14.51 -18.13
N LYS A 184 -6.07 14.62 -17.98
CA LYS A 184 -7.05 13.69 -18.55
C LYS A 184 -6.93 13.54 -20.08
N SER A 185 -6.57 14.62 -20.77
CA SER A 185 -6.47 14.65 -22.24
C SER A 185 -5.15 14.07 -22.77
N ARG A 186 -4.12 13.95 -21.92
CA ARG A 186 -2.76 13.51 -22.31
C ARG A 186 -2.30 12.24 -21.61
N GLN A 187 -3.04 11.78 -20.61
CA GLN A 187 -2.70 10.58 -19.84
C GLN A 187 -2.73 9.35 -20.74
N THR A 188 -1.58 8.74 -20.92
CA THR A 188 -1.44 7.43 -21.55
C THR A 188 -1.17 6.39 -20.47
N ILE A 189 -1.78 5.21 -20.58
CA ILE A 189 -1.48 4.09 -19.66
C ILE A 189 0.02 3.82 -19.72
N SER A 190 0.70 3.92 -18.57
CA SER A 190 2.14 3.64 -18.48
C SER A 190 2.44 2.20 -18.92
N GLU A 191 3.64 1.96 -19.43
CA GLU A 191 4.09 0.63 -19.84
C GLU A 191 3.94 -0.41 -18.71
N ASP A 192 4.21 0.01 -17.47
CA ASP A 192 4.11 -0.85 -16.30
C ASP A 192 2.64 -1.11 -15.92
N GLU A 193 1.77 -0.11 -16.07
CA GLU A 193 0.32 -0.28 -15.91
C GLU A 193 -0.26 -1.21 -16.97
N ARG A 194 0.21 -1.11 -18.23
CA ARG A 194 -0.23 -1.97 -19.34
C ARG A 194 0.15 -3.43 -19.08
N LYS A 195 1.37 -3.70 -18.63
CA LYS A 195 1.82 -5.05 -18.25
C LYS A 195 0.97 -5.62 -17.12
N LEU A 196 0.74 -4.84 -16.06
CA LEU A 196 -0.09 -5.26 -14.94
C LEU A 196 -1.53 -5.56 -15.37
N LEU A 197 -2.16 -4.66 -16.12
CA LEU A 197 -3.51 -4.83 -16.67
C LEU A 197 -3.61 -6.06 -17.58
N PHE A 198 -2.59 -6.31 -18.39
CA PHE A 198 -2.54 -7.49 -19.25
C PHE A 198 -2.50 -8.78 -18.44
N PHE A 199 -1.66 -8.86 -17.40
CA PHE A 199 -1.62 -10.02 -16.50
C PHE A 199 -2.95 -10.23 -15.77
N VAL A 200 -3.55 -9.15 -15.25
CA VAL A 200 -4.86 -9.20 -14.60
C VAL A 200 -5.93 -9.66 -15.60
N HIS A 201 -5.93 -9.15 -16.82
CA HIS A 201 -6.86 -9.56 -17.88
C HIS A 201 -6.69 -11.05 -18.22
N ILE A 202 -5.47 -11.54 -18.41
CA ILE A 202 -5.18 -12.96 -18.66
C ILE A 202 -5.64 -13.82 -17.49
N ALA A 203 -5.32 -13.44 -16.25
CA ALA A 203 -5.72 -14.17 -15.06
C ALA A 203 -7.26 -14.25 -14.94
N ASN A 204 -7.95 -13.17 -15.27
CA ASN A 204 -9.41 -13.12 -15.25
C ASN A 204 -10.02 -13.98 -16.37
N LYS A 205 -9.47 -13.91 -17.59
CA LYS A 205 -9.89 -14.75 -18.73
C LYS A 205 -9.65 -16.24 -18.47
N ASN A 206 -8.55 -16.60 -17.83
CA ASN A 206 -8.24 -17.97 -17.45
C ASN A 206 -9.18 -18.48 -16.34
N ASN A 207 -9.48 -17.65 -15.34
CA ASN A 207 -10.47 -17.97 -14.31
C ASN A 207 -11.89 -18.12 -14.89
N ALA A 208 -12.28 -17.30 -15.86
CA ALA A 208 -13.54 -17.43 -16.58
C ALA A 208 -13.61 -18.75 -17.36
N ARG A 209 -12.54 -19.11 -18.09
CA ARG A 209 -12.43 -20.40 -18.79
C ARG A 209 -12.53 -21.58 -17.81
N ARG A 210 -11.81 -21.56 -16.68
CA ARG A 210 -11.88 -22.61 -15.65
C ARG A 210 -13.29 -22.76 -15.09
N ARG A 211 -14.01 -21.67 -14.82
CA ARG A 211 -15.41 -21.71 -14.38
C ARG A 211 -16.33 -22.29 -15.45
N HIS A 212 -16.12 -21.95 -16.71
CA HIS A 212 -16.90 -22.49 -17.83
C HIS A 212 -16.68 -24.00 -17.99
N THR A 213 -15.43 -24.47 -17.89
CA THR A 213 -15.10 -25.90 -17.93
C THR A 213 -15.64 -26.64 -16.71
N LEU A 214 -15.53 -26.08 -15.51
CA LEU A 214 -16.15 -26.68 -14.32
C LEU A 214 -17.67 -26.75 -14.45
N HIS A 215 -18.33 -25.69 -14.92
CA HIS A 215 -19.77 -25.67 -15.11
C HIS A 215 -20.23 -26.61 -16.23
N SER A 216 -19.45 -26.76 -17.31
CA SER A 216 -19.75 -27.72 -18.38
C SER A 216 -19.56 -29.16 -17.91
N LEU A 217 -18.52 -29.45 -17.13
CA LEU A 217 -18.31 -30.76 -16.51
C LEU A 217 -19.39 -31.07 -15.46
N LEU A 218 -19.80 -30.10 -14.65
CA LEU A 218 -20.86 -30.25 -13.64
C LEU A 218 -22.23 -30.49 -14.31
N LYS A 219 -22.56 -29.75 -15.39
CA LYS A 219 -23.76 -30.01 -16.21
C LYS A 219 -23.73 -31.39 -16.84
N ARG A 220 -22.56 -31.84 -17.33
CA ARG A 220 -22.40 -33.17 -17.90
C ARG A 220 -22.60 -34.24 -16.82
N TRP A 221 -22.02 -34.06 -15.64
CA TRP A 221 -22.25 -34.93 -14.48
C TRP A 221 -23.72 -34.95 -14.05
N LEU A 222 -24.37 -33.79 -13.91
CA LEU A 222 -25.80 -33.71 -13.57
C LEU A 222 -26.70 -34.41 -14.59
N LYS A 223 -26.32 -34.44 -15.86
CA LYS A 223 -27.08 -35.10 -16.93
C LYS A 223 -26.95 -36.64 -16.90
N TYR A 224 -25.93 -37.17 -16.22
CA TYR A 224 -25.71 -38.61 -16.04
C TYR A 224 -26.12 -39.11 -14.64
N VAL A 225 -26.64 -38.24 -13.77
CA VAL A 225 -27.28 -38.69 -12.52
C VAL A 225 -28.74 -39.04 -12.86
N PRO A 226 -29.14 -40.33 -12.81
CA PRO A 226 -30.55 -40.70 -12.96
C PRO A 226 -31.36 -40.09 -11.81
N THR A 227 -32.47 -39.44 -12.17
CA THR A 227 -33.46 -38.90 -11.24
C THR A 227 -34.19 -40.02 -10.52
N THR A 228 -33.55 -40.63 -9.53
CA THR A 228 -34.21 -41.58 -8.61
C THR A 228 -33.61 -41.54 -7.21
N VAL A 229 -33.69 -40.41 -6.49
CA VAL A 229 -33.61 -40.48 -5.02
C VAL A 229 -34.56 -39.47 -4.38
N SER A 230 -35.55 -40.02 -3.68
CA SER A 230 -36.43 -39.37 -2.71
C SER A 230 -35.60 -38.65 -1.65
N TYR A 231 -35.84 -37.35 -1.47
CA TYR A 231 -35.16 -36.55 -0.45
C TYR A 231 -35.83 -36.73 0.92
N LYS A 232 -35.46 -37.80 1.63
CA LYS A 232 -35.60 -37.85 3.09
C LYS A 232 -34.32 -37.23 3.66
N SER A 233 -34.44 -36.04 4.23
CA SER A 233 -33.34 -35.33 4.88
C SER A 233 -32.66 -36.20 5.95
N PRO A 234 -31.32 -36.30 5.97
CA PRO A 234 -30.63 -36.56 7.21
C PRO A 234 -29.61 -35.45 7.52
N SER A 235 -29.75 -34.93 8.73
CA SER A 235 -28.73 -34.17 9.44
C SER A 235 -27.41 -34.94 9.56
N LYS A 236 -26.32 -34.17 9.72
CA LYS A 236 -24.98 -34.51 10.26
C LYS A 236 -23.90 -35.01 9.27
N ALA A 237 -22.98 -34.08 9.01
CA ALA A 237 -21.53 -34.20 9.01
C ALA A 237 -20.84 -35.27 8.12
N ARG A 238 -20.19 -34.80 7.03
CA ARG A 238 -18.99 -35.46 6.44
C ARG A 238 -18.10 -34.42 5.72
N PRO A 239 -16.76 -34.49 5.84
CA PRO A 239 -15.86 -33.43 5.37
C PRO A 239 -15.78 -33.38 3.84
N THR A 240 -16.03 -32.19 3.28
CA THR A 240 -15.86 -31.85 1.87
C THR A 240 -14.46 -32.17 1.33
N SER A 241 -14.39 -32.85 0.17
CA SER A 241 -13.18 -33.19 -0.62
C SER A 241 -12.16 -32.05 -0.80
N ALA A 242 -12.54 -30.79 -0.59
CA ALA A 242 -11.64 -29.64 -0.57
C ALA A 242 -10.55 -29.74 0.52
N LYS A 243 -10.85 -30.30 1.70
CA LYS A 243 -9.85 -30.47 2.78
C LYS A 243 -8.82 -31.54 2.42
N VAL A 244 -9.23 -32.61 1.73
CA VAL A 244 -8.32 -33.68 1.26
C VAL A 244 -7.40 -33.17 0.14
N TYR A 245 -7.92 -32.34 -0.76
CA TYR A 245 -7.11 -31.75 -1.84
C TYR A 245 -6.06 -30.76 -1.31
N ILE A 246 -6.42 -29.93 -0.33
CA ILE A 246 -5.49 -28.99 0.32
C ILE A 246 -4.43 -29.75 1.14
N ALA A 247 -4.81 -30.83 1.83
CA ALA A 247 -3.87 -31.66 2.58
C ALA A 247 -2.85 -32.37 1.67
N ASN A 248 -3.30 -32.89 0.52
CA ASN A 248 -2.41 -33.54 -0.46
C ASN A 248 -1.49 -32.54 -1.17
N SER A 249 -1.98 -31.32 -1.46
CA SER A 249 -1.15 -30.24 -2.00
C SER A 249 -0.05 -29.81 -1.03
N LYS A 250 -0.36 -29.65 0.26
CA LYS A 250 0.65 -29.32 1.29
C LYS A 250 1.72 -30.42 1.44
N LYS A 251 1.35 -31.69 1.36
CA LYS A 251 2.30 -32.81 1.39
C LYS A 251 3.21 -32.85 0.16
N SER A 252 2.69 -32.54 -1.02
CA SER A 252 3.48 -32.45 -2.27
C SER A 252 4.50 -31.30 -2.24
N ILE A 253 4.10 -30.13 -1.74
CA ILE A 253 4.99 -28.96 -1.62
C ILE A 253 6.08 -29.21 -0.57
N ALA A 254 5.75 -29.84 0.56
CA ALA A 254 6.73 -30.18 1.59
C ALA A 254 7.76 -31.21 1.09
N LYS A 255 7.34 -32.18 0.27
CA LYS A 255 8.26 -33.15 -0.35
C LYS A 255 9.20 -32.46 -1.34
N ALA A 256 8.68 -31.61 -2.22
CA ALA A 256 9.49 -30.86 -3.18
C ALA A 256 10.50 -29.92 -2.51
N ALA A 257 10.14 -29.28 -1.40
CA ALA A 257 11.06 -28.45 -0.62
C ALA A 257 12.19 -29.27 0.04
N LYS A 258 11.89 -30.49 0.51
CA LYS A 258 12.88 -31.39 1.10
C LYS A 258 13.86 -31.93 0.05
N ASP A 259 13.35 -32.27 -1.13
CA ASP A 259 14.16 -32.73 -2.26
C ASP A 259 15.05 -31.61 -2.81
N ALA A 260 14.55 -30.37 -2.87
CA ALA A 260 15.34 -29.19 -3.27
C ALA A 260 16.48 -28.90 -2.28
N LYS A 261 16.20 -28.96 -0.97
CA LYS A 261 17.22 -28.77 0.07
C LYS A 261 18.32 -29.83 -0.02
N HIS A 262 17.94 -31.09 -0.16
CA HIS A 262 18.89 -32.19 -0.30
C HIS A 262 19.77 -32.09 -1.58
N ASN A 263 19.24 -31.50 -2.65
CA ASN A 263 20.00 -31.29 -3.90
C ASN A 263 20.98 -30.10 -3.79
N VAL A 264 20.63 -29.08 -3.00
CA VAL A 264 21.54 -27.97 -2.68
C VAL A 264 22.67 -28.45 -1.77
N ASP A 265 22.37 -29.23 -0.73
CA ASP A 265 23.38 -29.78 0.17
C ASP A 265 24.37 -30.68 -0.59
N ARG A 266 23.89 -31.52 -1.53
CA ARG A 266 24.76 -32.31 -2.41
C ARG A 266 25.64 -31.47 -3.33
N ARG A 267 25.16 -30.32 -3.79
CA ARG A 267 25.98 -29.41 -4.61
C ARG A 267 27.08 -28.74 -3.78
N ILE A 268 26.79 -28.38 -2.53
CA ILE A 268 27.78 -27.82 -1.61
C ILE A 268 28.88 -28.85 -1.29
N ASP A 269 28.50 -30.10 -1.02
CA ASP A 269 29.47 -31.20 -0.80
C ASP A 269 30.29 -31.56 -2.05
N SER A 270 29.74 -31.34 -3.26
CA SER A 270 30.50 -31.54 -4.50
C SER A 270 31.51 -30.43 -4.75
N LEU A 271 31.26 -29.21 -4.27
CA LEU A 271 32.16 -28.06 -4.40
C LEU A 271 33.29 -28.09 -3.37
N SER A 272 33.06 -28.65 -2.18
CA SER A 272 34.09 -28.79 -1.14
C SER A 272 35.14 -29.87 -1.43
N LYS A 273 34.88 -30.79 -2.38
CA LYS A 273 35.82 -31.83 -2.82
C LYS A 273 36.70 -31.42 -4.01
N ILE A 274 36.51 -30.21 -4.54
CA ILE A 274 37.26 -29.68 -5.70
C ILE A 274 38.33 -28.65 -5.26
N GLN A 275 38.46 -28.36 -3.96
CA GLN A 275 39.60 -27.67 -3.35
C GLN A 275 40.52 -28.67 -2.65
#